data_AF-A0AA50KHQ1-F1
#
_entry.id   AF-A0AA50KHQ1-F1
#
_cell.length_a   1.000
_cell.length_b   1.000
_cell.length_c   1.000
_cell.angle_alpha   90.00
_cell.angle_beta   90.00
_cell.angle_gamma   90.00
#
_symmetry.space_group_name_H-M   'P 1'
#
loop_
_entity.id
_entity.type
_entity.pdbx_description
1 polymer ?
#
loop_
_entity_poly.entity_id
_entity_poly.type
_entity_poly.pdbx_seq_one_letter_code
_entity_poly.pdbx_strand_id
1 'polypeptide(L)'
;MNNKRFLLPYGDALREFLSQPGITKADIKAILRRRGVFFSDDEKVNTVPLLIKTGVSPFELEELVDKVKAKEDNPKVHTQSIPWAGGNRKLLDAIPPELNIQEIIDQPFSNYKVLGAPNFKAIDGNQDHIEMEFKVERYDLTKSWDKNTSQFSGKITLKKSANNLDVSMSLNHTSQETKFVADKISRKVVQNMKDEGFVHKESQIRRIRFNDFSNSNRVAFLQDLSQKQLNNPLYFKDTRDIGFRPDKKTELPPDISWMEDKIKNMILQGSDLHTTFFVKDKKYHEYLEVYRIEAEYSFDQNECSGDCRIVFEFSEFISRDKNDAELLIKVASINFVEKTSSISTNIVKERLLSQLESAKLKLHEQYRK
;
A
#
# COMPACT_ATOMS: atom_id res chain seq x y z
N MET A 1 17.21 29.53 5.33
CA MET A 1 17.17 28.84 4.02
C MET A 1 15.81 29.08 3.40
N ASN A 2 15.78 29.81 2.28
CA ASN A 2 14.56 30.42 1.70
C ASN A 2 13.50 29.41 1.24
N ASN A 3 12.24 29.78 1.48
CA ASN A 3 11.00 29.13 1.03
C ASN A 3 10.99 28.85 -0.49
N LYS A 4 11.49 27.69 -0.92
CA LYS A 4 11.34 27.19 -2.31
C LYS A 4 9.93 26.62 -2.60
N ARG A 5 9.01 26.60 -1.63
CA ARG A 5 7.69 25.95 -1.77
C ARG A 5 6.68 26.70 -2.66
N PHE A 6 6.94 27.95 -3.04
CA PHE A 6 5.96 28.81 -3.75
C PHE A 6 6.44 29.35 -5.10
N LEU A 7 7.53 28.83 -5.66
CA LEU A 7 8.06 29.26 -6.95
C LEU A 7 7.77 28.21 -8.03
N LEU A 8 7.10 28.62 -9.11
CA LEU A 8 6.93 27.79 -10.30
C LEU A 8 8.31 27.53 -10.94
N PRO A 9 8.65 26.28 -11.29
CA PRO A 9 9.89 25.98 -11.98
C PRO A 9 9.86 26.59 -13.38
N TYR A 10 11.00 27.12 -13.82
CA TYR A 10 11.18 27.73 -15.14
C TYR A 10 12.50 27.30 -15.77
N GLY A 11 12.64 27.50 -17.08
CA GLY A 11 13.87 27.21 -17.81
C GLY A 11 14.34 25.76 -17.64
N ASP A 12 15.61 25.57 -17.29
CA ASP A 12 16.21 24.24 -17.14
C ASP A 12 15.64 23.45 -15.97
N ALA A 13 15.22 24.11 -14.88
CA ALA A 13 14.59 23.42 -13.75
C ALA A 13 13.24 22.78 -14.16
N LEU A 14 12.48 23.47 -15.02
CA LEU A 14 11.26 22.92 -15.59
C LEU A 14 11.55 21.82 -16.62
N ARG A 15 12.60 21.98 -17.44
CA ARG A 15 13.05 20.94 -18.39
C ARG A 15 13.40 19.65 -17.67
N GLU A 16 14.18 19.74 -16.61
CA GLU A 16 14.62 18.60 -15.81
C GLU A 16 13.42 17.90 -15.16
N PHE A 17 12.51 18.68 -14.56
CA PHE A 17 11.26 18.16 -13.99
C PHE A 17 10.42 17.40 -15.03
N LEU A 18 10.13 18.01 -16.19
CA LEU A 18 9.34 17.40 -17.26
C LEU A 18 10.01 16.16 -17.89
N SER A 19 11.33 16.06 -17.76
CA SER A 19 12.12 14.92 -18.26
C SER A 19 12.09 13.71 -17.33
N GLN A 20 11.60 13.85 -16.09
CA GLN A 20 11.51 12.75 -15.14
C GLN A 20 10.69 11.57 -15.71
N PRO A 21 11.09 10.30 -15.43
CA PRO A 21 10.34 9.11 -15.85
C PRO A 21 8.92 9.05 -15.27
N GLY A 22 8.65 9.79 -14.20
CA GLY A 22 7.34 9.97 -13.57
C GLY A 22 6.31 10.61 -14.50
N ILE A 23 6.75 11.55 -15.33
CA ILE A 23 5.89 12.29 -16.27
C ILE A 23 5.89 11.54 -17.59
N THR A 24 4.73 11.21 -18.14
CA THR A 24 4.63 10.49 -19.41
C THR A 24 4.43 11.43 -20.61
N LYS A 25 4.58 10.92 -21.83
CA LYS A 25 4.23 11.66 -23.07
C LYS A 25 2.75 12.08 -23.06
N ALA A 26 1.88 11.20 -22.58
CA ALA A 26 0.45 11.45 -22.48
C ALA A 26 0.12 12.62 -21.54
N ASP A 27 0.87 12.78 -20.44
CA ASP A 27 0.66 13.87 -19.50
C ASP A 27 0.98 15.25 -20.11
N ILE A 28 2.12 15.35 -20.76
CA ILE A 28 2.54 16.55 -21.49
C ILE A 28 1.54 16.88 -22.60
N LYS A 29 1.13 15.86 -23.36
CA LYS A 29 0.14 15.99 -24.42
C LYS A 29 -1.21 16.45 -23.91
N ALA A 30 -1.66 15.97 -22.75
CA ALA A 30 -2.94 16.36 -22.15
C ALA A 30 -2.93 17.85 -21.76
N ILE A 31 -1.86 18.34 -21.15
CA ILE A 31 -1.70 19.77 -20.83
C ILE A 31 -1.75 20.62 -22.09
N LEU A 32 -0.95 20.26 -23.09
CA LEU A 32 -0.86 21.02 -24.32
C LEU A 32 -2.18 21.01 -25.12
N ARG A 33 -2.90 19.88 -25.16
CA ARG A 33 -4.24 19.78 -25.78
C ARG A 33 -5.27 20.65 -25.08
N ARG A 34 -5.26 20.74 -23.75
CA ARG A 34 -6.13 21.67 -23.00
C ARG A 34 -5.87 23.13 -23.37
N ARG A 35 -4.65 23.45 -23.78
CA ARG A 35 -4.25 24.76 -24.31
C ARG A 35 -4.52 24.93 -25.81
N GLY A 36 -5.14 23.96 -26.47
CA GLY A 36 -5.44 23.98 -27.91
C GLY A 36 -4.24 23.67 -28.82
N VAL A 37 -3.14 23.15 -28.28
CA VAL A 37 -1.94 22.81 -29.07
C VAL A 37 -1.95 21.31 -29.41
N PHE A 38 -1.90 20.99 -30.70
CA PHE A 38 -1.93 19.63 -31.23
C PHE A 38 -0.62 19.29 -31.94
N PHE A 39 -0.25 18.01 -31.91
CA PHE A 39 1.02 17.51 -32.44
C PHE A 39 0.79 16.26 -33.27
N SER A 40 1.55 16.14 -34.36
CA SER A 40 1.68 14.91 -35.12
C SER A 40 2.63 13.93 -34.45
N ASP A 41 3.67 14.44 -33.78
CA ASP A 41 4.67 13.70 -33.02
C ASP A 41 4.62 14.10 -31.54
N ASP A 42 4.35 13.13 -30.66
CA ASP A 42 4.19 13.33 -29.22
C ASP A 42 5.42 12.93 -28.40
N GLU A 43 6.57 12.75 -29.05
CA GLU A 43 7.84 12.56 -28.34
C GLU A 43 8.14 13.74 -27.40
N LYS A 44 8.68 13.40 -26.22
CA LYS A 44 9.02 14.41 -25.20
C LYS A 44 10.02 15.44 -25.73
N VAL A 45 10.93 15.03 -26.61
CA VAL A 45 11.94 15.90 -27.22
C VAL A 45 11.29 17.08 -27.94
N ASN A 46 10.12 16.87 -28.54
CA ASN A 46 9.41 17.89 -29.33
C ASN A 46 8.40 18.67 -28.48
N THR A 47 7.76 18.02 -27.51
CA THR A 47 6.67 18.61 -26.73
C THR A 47 7.13 19.35 -25.46
N VAL A 48 8.19 18.89 -24.80
CA VAL A 48 8.74 19.54 -23.59
C VAL A 48 9.24 20.97 -23.85
N PRO A 49 9.98 21.27 -24.95
CA PRO A 49 10.39 22.63 -25.25
C PRO A 49 9.22 23.64 -25.35
N LEU A 50 8.05 23.19 -25.79
CA LEU A 50 6.87 24.05 -25.91
C LEU A 50 6.29 24.39 -24.53
N LEU A 51 6.22 23.42 -23.63
CA LEU A 51 5.85 23.66 -22.22
C LEU A 51 6.85 24.57 -21.52
N ILE A 52 8.14 24.44 -21.80
CA ILE A 52 9.16 25.33 -21.23
C ILE A 52 8.94 26.78 -21.67
N LYS A 53 8.65 27.00 -22.96
CA LYS A 53 8.41 28.35 -23.52
C LYS A 53 7.13 28.99 -22.99
N THR A 54 6.09 28.18 -22.78
CA THR A 54 4.77 28.67 -22.34
C THR A 54 4.62 28.65 -20.82
N GLY A 55 5.58 28.07 -20.10
CA GLY A 55 5.51 27.84 -18.66
C GLY A 55 4.43 26.82 -18.28
N VAL A 56 4.37 26.54 -16.98
CA VAL A 56 3.36 25.67 -16.37
C VAL A 56 2.61 26.50 -15.33
N SER A 57 1.28 26.47 -15.36
CA SER A 57 0.46 27.12 -14.34
C SER A 57 0.55 26.36 -13.00
N PRO A 58 0.22 26.99 -11.86
CA PRO A 58 0.22 26.31 -10.56
C PRO A 58 -0.59 25.01 -10.55
N PHE A 59 -1.78 25.02 -11.15
CA PHE A 59 -2.64 23.84 -11.23
C PHE A 59 -2.04 22.69 -12.05
N GLU A 60 -1.47 23.00 -13.23
CA GLU A 60 -0.81 21.98 -14.05
C GLU A 60 0.46 21.45 -13.38
N LEU A 61 1.17 22.28 -12.62
CA LEU A 61 2.33 21.85 -11.85
C LEU A 61 1.91 20.90 -10.73
N GLU A 62 0.86 21.23 -9.97
CA GLU A 62 0.30 20.34 -8.95
C GLU A 62 -0.13 19.00 -9.57
N GLU A 63 -0.81 19.01 -10.71
CA GLU A 63 -1.20 17.78 -11.42
C GLU A 63 0.03 16.92 -11.81
N LEU A 64 1.08 17.53 -12.35
CA LEU A 64 2.31 16.82 -12.72
C LEU A 64 3.06 16.30 -11.49
N VAL A 65 3.15 17.10 -10.42
CA VAL A 65 3.78 16.72 -9.15
C VAL A 65 3.04 15.55 -8.53
N ASP A 66 1.70 15.57 -8.54
CA ASP A 66 0.87 14.47 -8.06
C ASP A 66 1.09 13.19 -8.86
N LYS A 67 1.30 13.28 -10.18
CA LYS A 67 1.61 12.12 -11.03
C LYS A 67 2.98 11.53 -10.74
N VAL A 68 4.00 12.39 -10.57
CA VAL A 68 5.34 11.94 -10.17
C VAL A 68 5.27 11.25 -8.81
N LYS A 69 4.66 11.90 -7.81
CA LYS A 69 4.46 11.31 -6.47
C LYS A 69 3.61 10.06 -6.49
N ALA A 70 2.55 9.98 -7.27
CA ALA A 70 1.68 8.80 -7.30
C ALA A 70 2.33 7.57 -7.96
N LYS A 71 3.34 7.79 -8.82
CA LYS A 71 4.15 6.75 -9.46
C LYS A 71 5.34 6.34 -8.59
N GLU A 72 5.92 7.27 -7.84
CA GLU A 72 7.02 7.00 -6.90
C GLU A 72 6.52 6.44 -5.55
N ASP A 73 5.32 6.83 -5.10
CA ASP A 73 4.71 6.46 -3.82
C ASP A 73 3.48 5.58 -4.09
N ASN A 74 3.61 4.28 -3.88
CA ASN A 74 2.45 3.40 -3.81
C ASN A 74 2.33 2.80 -2.40
N PRO A 75 1.37 3.27 -1.58
CA PRO A 75 1.22 2.78 -0.22
C PRO A 75 0.98 1.27 -0.23
N LYS A 76 1.80 0.56 0.55
CA LYS A 76 1.61 -0.85 0.84
C LYS A 76 1.27 -0.98 2.31
N VAL A 77 0.17 -1.64 2.59
CA VAL A 77 -0.31 -1.82 3.96
C VAL A 77 -0.02 -3.24 4.43
N HIS A 78 0.62 -3.32 5.58
CA HIS A 78 0.86 -4.53 6.35
C HIS A 78 0.10 -4.42 7.67
N THR A 79 -0.63 -5.47 8.05
CA THR A 79 -1.37 -5.46 9.32
C THR A 79 -0.98 -6.60 10.20
N GLN A 80 -0.85 -6.25 11.47
CA GLN A 80 -0.55 -7.12 12.58
C GLN A 80 -1.65 -6.92 13.64
N SER A 81 -2.02 -7.95 14.37
CA SER A 81 -3.00 -7.85 15.45
C SER A 81 -2.45 -8.50 16.71
N ILE A 82 -2.76 -7.95 17.88
CA ILE A 82 -2.35 -8.49 19.16
C ILE A 82 -3.52 -8.46 20.16
N PRO A 83 -3.76 -9.52 20.93
CA PRO A 83 -4.82 -9.52 21.94
C PRO A 83 -4.62 -8.41 22.96
N TRP A 84 -5.69 -7.65 23.24
CA TRP A 84 -5.67 -6.56 24.20
C TRP A 84 -6.12 -7.06 25.58
N ALA A 85 -5.29 -6.83 26.60
CA ALA A 85 -5.55 -7.20 27.99
C ALA A 85 -5.84 -5.99 28.88
N GLY A 86 -5.65 -4.77 28.38
CA GLY A 86 -5.80 -3.52 29.14
C GLY A 86 -7.24 -3.11 29.49
N GLY A 87 -8.24 -3.96 29.20
CA GLY A 87 -9.66 -3.71 29.49
C GLY A 87 -10.16 -2.37 28.95
N ASN A 88 -10.82 -1.58 29.81
CA ASN A 88 -11.42 -0.29 29.46
C ASN A 88 -10.43 0.88 29.34
N ARG A 89 -9.12 0.67 29.58
CA ARG A 89 -8.12 1.74 29.43
C ARG A 89 -7.98 2.12 27.95
N LYS A 90 -7.73 3.41 27.70
CA LYS A 90 -7.63 3.94 26.34
C LYS A 90 -6.28 3.59 25.74
N LEU A 91 -6.25 3.44 24.41
CA LEU A 91 -5.03 3.09 23.70
C LEU A 91 -3.93 4.15 23.84
N LEU A 92 -4.30 5.44 23.80
CA LEU A 92 -3.34 6.53 23.94
C LEU A 92 -2.61 6.51 25.28
N ASP A 93 -3.28 6.09 26.36
CA ASP A 93 -2.70 5.99 27.70
C ASP A 93 -1.65 4.87 27.81
N ALA A 94 -1.68 3.90 26.88
CA ALA A 94 -0.73 2.80 26.79
C ALA A 94 0.52 3.14 25.96
N ILE A 95 0.64 4.39 25.49
CA ILE A 95 1.83 4.88 24.81
C ILE A 95 2.62 5.74 25.78
N PRO A 96 3.90 5.41 26.04
CA PRO A 96 4.70 6.21 26.94
C PRO A 96 4.95 7.60 26.32
N PRO A 97 4.72 8.69 27.09
CA PRO A 97 4.88 10.06 26.62
C PRO A 97 6.33 10.41 26.26
N GLU A 98 7.30 9.65 26.76
CA GLU A 98 8.75 9.82 26.51
C GLU A 98 9.33 8.86 25.47
N LEU A 99 8.50 8.25 24.60
CA LEU A 99 8.98 7.32 23.58
C LEU A 99 9.90 8.03 22.56
N ASN A 100 11.22 8.04 22.81
CA ASN A 100 12.19 8.66 21.91
C ASN A 100 12.45 7.75 20.68
N ILE A 101 11.73 8.05 19.59
CA ILE A 101 11.86 7.31 18.33
C ILE A 101 13.27 7.42 17.72
N GLN A 102 14.01 8.51 17.97
CA GLN A 102 15.37 8.67 17.45
C GLN A 102 16.33 7.66 18.11
N GLU A 103 16.28 7.53 19.44
CA GLU A 103 17.07 6.53 20.17
C GLU A 103 16.74 5.09 19.76
N ILE A 104 15.48 4.83 19.41
CA ILE A 104 15.07 3.50 18.93
C ILE A 104 15.74 3.19 17.59
N ILE A 105 16.09 4.17 16.76
CA ILE A 105 16.48 3.95 15.36
C ILE A 105 17.97 4.17 15.12
N ASP A 106 18.62 5.00 15.93
CA ASP A 106 20.04 5.30 15.79
C ASP A 106 20.88 4.03 15.83
N GLN A 107 21.49 3.73 14.69
CA GLN A 107 22.51 2.72 14.53
C GLN A 107 23.82 3.43 14.20
N PRO A 108 24.93 3.11 14.88
CA PRO A 108 26.24 3.59 14.47
C PRO A 108 26.46 3.22 12.99
N PHE A 109 26.88 4.18 12.17
CA PHE A 109 27.17 4.00 10.74
C PHE A 109 25.98 3.76 9.80
N SER A 110 24.75 4.08 10.22
CA SER A 110 23.59 4.08 9.32
C SER A 110 23.71 5.15 8.23
N ASN A 111 23.36 4.81 6.99
CA ASN A 111 23.23 5.75 5.88
C ASN A 111 21.83 6.40 5.80
N TYR A 112 20.99 6.23 6.81
CA TYR A 112 19.67 6.84 6.91
C TYR A 112 19.41 7.37 8.32
N LYS A 113 18.54 8.38 8.42
CA LYS A 113 18.08 8.97 9.69
C LYS A 113 16.59 9.25 9.65
N VAL A 114 15.94 9.28 10.82
CA VAL A 114 14.54 9.75 10.92
C VAL A 114 14.51 11.26 11.07
N LEU A 115 13.67 11.92 10.28
CA LEU A 115 13.47 13.36 10.32
C LEU A 115 12.39 13.73 11.34
N GLY A 116 12.69 14.75 12.16
CA GLY A 116 11.77 15.28 13.17
C GLY A 116 11.63 14.39 14.40
N ALA A 117 10.62 14.69 15.22
CA ALA A 117 10.22 13.94 16.40
C ALA A 117 8.81 13.36 16.17
N PRO A 118 8.70 12.22 15.48
CA PRO A 118 7.41 11.61 15.19
C PRO A 118 6.74 11.17 16.50
N ASN A 119 5.47 11.52 16.67
CA ASN A 119 4.67 11.21 17.85
C ASN A 119 3.31 10.65 17.43
N PHE A 120 2.69 9.91 18.34
CA PHE A 120 1.32 9.43 18.15
C PHE A 120 0.31 10.55 18.40
N LYS A 121 -0.67 10.67 17.51
CA LYS A 121 -1.81 11.59 17.59
C LYS A 121 -3.13 10.81 17.43
N ALA A 122 -4.19 11.27 18.08
CA ALA A 122 -5.53 10.71 17.89
C ALA A 122 -6.12 11.11 16.53
N ILE A 123 -6.74 10.15 15.84
CA ILE A 123 -7.47 10.39 14.60
C ILE A 123 -8.91 10.79 14.96
N ASP A 124 -9.37 11.92 14.45
CA ASP A 124 -10.72 12.46 14.69
C ASP A 124 -11.10 12.57 16.18
N GLY A 125 -10.10 12.79 17.05
CA GLY A 125 -10.28 12.85 18.50
C GLY A 125 -10.52 11.50 19.19
N ASN A 126 -10.46 10.38 18.45
CA ASN A 126 -10.63 9.05 19.00
C ASN A 126 -9.34 8.54 19.67
N GLN A 127 -9.35 8.44 20.99
CA GLN A 127 -8.19 8.00 21.77
C GLN A 127 -7.90 6.49 21.68
N ASP A 128 -8.80 5.73 21.06
CA ASP A 128 -8.64 4.31 20.71
C ASP A 128 -8.24 4.10 19.25
N HIS A 129 -8.01 5.19 18.50
CA HIS A 129 -7.54 5.17 17.12
C HIS A 129 -6.48 6.25 16.90
N ILE A 130 -5.22 5.84 16.93
CA ILE A 130 -4.08 6.75 16.94
C ILE A 130 -3.14 6.44 15.79
N GLU A 131 -2.47 7.46 15.27
CA GLU A 131 -1.49 7.32 14.19
C GLU A 131 -0.20 8.08 14.50
N MET A 132 0.88 7.60 13.91
CA MET A 132 2.16 8.27 13.89
C MET A 132 2.71 8.25 12.47
N GLU A 133 3.03 9.44 11.96
CA GLU A 133 3.71 9.62 10.68
C GLU A 133 5.19 9.88 10.93
N PHE A 134 6.06 9.21 10.17
CA PHE A 134 7.50 9.42 10.23
C PHE A 134 8.09 9.53 8.83
N LYS A 135 9.25 10.18 8.74
CA LYS A 135 10.01 10.32 7.49
C LYS A 135 11.44 9.84 7.70
N VAL A 136 11.91 8.99 6.80
CA VAL A 136 13.27 8.49 6.76
C VAL A 136 14.00 9.19 5.62
N GLU A 137 15.11 9.85 5.95
CA GLU A 137 16.04 10.42 4.97
C GLU A 137 17.21 9.47 4.78
N ARG A 138 17.39 8.97 3.56
CA ARG A 138 18.50 8.12 3.15
C ARG A 138 19.52 8.93 2.37
N TYR A 139 20.78 8.64 2.65
CA TYR A 139 21.93 9.14 1.92
C TYR A 139 22.50 8.03 1.02
N ASP A 140 22.64 8.35 -0.27
CA ASP A 140 23.20 7.48 -1.30
C ASP A 140 24.48 8.11 -1.86
N LEU A 141 25.62 7.56 -1.45
CA LEU A 141 26.95 8.01 -1.85
C LEU A 141 27.25 7.80 -3.35
N THR A 142 26.44 7.00 -4.04
CA THR A 142 26.60 6.71 -5.48
C THR A 142 25.95 7.75 -6.39
N LYS A 143 25.12 8.64 -5.83
CA LYS A 143 24.40 9.68 -6.57
C LYS A 143 25.15 11.01 -6.49
N SER A 144 24.94 11.85 -7.51
CA SER A 144 25.45 13.22 -7.55
C SER A 144 25.07 14.01 -6.29
N TRP A 145 25.90 14.99 -5.93
CA TRP A 145 25.80 15.75 -4.68
C TRP A 145 24.43 16.42 -4.44
N ASP A 146 23.70 16.72 -5.51
CA ASP A 146 22.38 17.34 -5.56
C ASP A 146 21.21 16.33 -5.47
N LYS A 147 21.48 15.03 -5.63
CA LYS A 147 20.49 13.93 -5.64
C LYS A 147 20.81 12.78 -4.70
N ASN A 148 21.84 12.95 -3.87
CA ASN A 148 22.31 11.95 -2.91
C ASN A 148 21.36 11.74 -1.72
N THR A 149 20.32 12.55 -1.57
CA THR A 149 19.39 12.46 -0.45
C THR A 149 18.00 12.10 -0.95
N SER A 150 17.39 11.06 -0.37
CA SER A 150 16.03 10.62 -0.71
C SER A 150 15.20 10.51 0.57
N GLN A 151 13.96 10.98 0.53
CA GLN A 151 13.06 10.97 1.68
C GLN A 151 11.90 10.00 1.44
N PHE A 152 11.64 9.16 2.42
CA PHE A 152 10.59 8.14 2.39
C PHE A 152 9.68 8.32 3.59
N SER A 153 8.37 8.33 3.39
CA SER A 153 7.39 8.41 4.47
C SER A 153 6.85 7.03 4.86
N GLY A 154 6.53 6.88 6.14
CA GLY A 154 5.81 5.74 6.68
C GLY A 154 4.81 6.20 7.74
N LYS A 155 3.79 5.38 7.96
CA LYS A 155 2.69 5.64 8.88
C LYS A 155 2.38 4.37 9.67
N ILE A 156 2.29 4.51 10.99
CA ILE A 156 1.86 3.45 11.90
C ILE A 156 0.52 3.88 12.48
N THR A 157 -0.51 3.08 12.27
CA THR A 157 -1.85 3.30 12.82
C THR A 157 -2.20 2.16 13.77
N LEU A 158 -2.51 2.53 15.01
CA LEU A 158 -2.93 1.63 16.06
C LEU A 158 -4.42 1.86 16.31
N LYS A 159 -5.20 0.79 16.25
CA LYS A 159 -6.65 0.83 16.47
C LYS A 159 -7.06 -0.24 17.46
N LYS A 160 -7.69 0.17 18.56
CA LYS A 160 -8.26 -0.75 19.52
C LYS A 160 -9.65 -1.19 19.03
N SER A 161 -9.80 -2.49 18.85
CA SER A 161 -11.06 -3.21 18.68
C SER A 161 -11.51 -3.76 20.04
N ALA A 162 -12.75 -4.28 20.15
CA ALA A 162 -13.35 -4.67 21.44
C ALA A 162 -12.44 -5.55 22.33
N ASN A 163 -11.71 -6.52 21.76
CA ASN A 163 -10.81 -7.43 22.48
C ASN A 163 -9.37 -7.47 21.93
N ASN A 164 -9.08 -6.74 20.85
CA ASN A 164 -7.79 -6.82 20.16
C ASN A 164 -7.27 -5.41 19.90
N LEU A 165 -5.95 -5.26 19.95
CA LEU A 165 -5.25 -4.10 19.43
C LEU A 165 -4.73 -4.44 18.04
N ASP A 166 -5.26 -3.73 17.05
CA ASP A 166 -4.88 -3.87 15.65
C ASP A 166 -3.80 -2.84 15.31
N VAL A 167 -2.66 -3.34 14.86
CA VAL A 167 -1.47 -2.56 14.48
C VAL A 167 -1.34 -2.63 12.97
N SER A 168 -1.77 -1.58 12.29
CA SER A 168 -1.61 -1.44 10.84
C SER A 168 -0.43 -0.52 10.53
N MET A 169 0.44 -0.97 9.63
CA MET A 169 1.57 -0.20 9.14
C MET A 169 1.33 0.09 7.66
N SER A 170 1.21 1.36 7.30
CA SER A 170 1.18 1.82 5.91
C SER A 170 2.53 2.41 5.54
N LEU A 171 3.18 1.86 4.52
CA LEU A 171 4.45 2.34 4.02
C LEU A 171 4.22 2.93 2.63
N ASN A 172 4.40 4.25 2.50
CA ASN A 172 4.24 4.94 1.22
C ASN A 172 5.42 4.69 0.27
N HIS A 173 6.48 4.06 0.80
CA HIS A 173 7.70 3.69 0.09
C HIS A 173 8.26 2.37 0.60
N THR A 174 8.47 1.39 -0.29
CA THR A 174 9.15 0.13 0.05
C THR A 174 10.68 0.26 -0.07
N SER A 175 11.26 1.20 0.67
CA SER A 175 12.67 1.03 1.04
C SER A 175 12.74 -0.04 2.13
N GLN A 176 13.81 -0.83 2.14
CA GLN A 176 14.01 -1.83 3.20
C GLN A 176 14.15 -1.14 4.56
N GLU A 177 14.67 0.08 4.54
CA GLU A 177 14.92 0.96 5.66
C GLU A 177 13.61 1.46 6.29
N THR A 178 12.64 1.92 5.50
CA THR A 178 11.32 2.35 6.02
C THR A 178 10.58 1.17 6.65
N LYS A 179 10.67 -0.03 6.05
CA LYS A 179 10.10 -1.26 6.62
C LYS A 179 10.78 -1.63 7.94
N PHE A 180 12.12 -1.58 7.97
CA PHE A 180 12.91 -1.85 9.17
C PHE A 180 12.57 -0.89 10.31
N VAL A 181 12.48 0.41 10.02
CA VAL A 181 12.08 1.43 11.00
C VAL A 181 10.68 1.15 11.54
N ALA A 182 9.69 0.90 10.67
CA ALA A 182 8.32 0.62 11.10
C ALA A 182 8.22 -0.63 11.97
N ASP A 183 8.91 -1.71 11.60
CA ASP A 183 8.97 -2.95 12.37
C ASP A 183 9.63 -2.72 13.74
N LYS A 184 10.72 -1.95 13.82
CA LYS A 184 11.45 -1.68 15.07
C LYS A 184 10.60 -0.85 16.03
N ILE A 185 9.94 0.19 15.51
CA ILE A 185 9.00 1.01 16.29
C ILE A 185 7.84 0.16 16.81
N SER A 186 7.19 -0.62 15.92
CA SER A 186 6.03 -1.44 16.30
C SER A 186 6.38 -2.47 17.38
N ARG A 187 7.56 -3.12 17.28
CA ARG A 187 8.05 -4.03 18.31
C ARG A 187 8.27 -3.33 19.66
N LYS A 188 8.85 -2.13 19.65
CA LYS A 188 9.11 -1.38 20.88
C LYS A 188 7.82 -0.92 21.55
N VAL A 189 6.85 -0.44 20.77
CA VAL A 189 5.51 -0.08 21.26
C VAL A 189 4.82 -1.30 21.89
N VAL A 190 4.80 -2.44 21.19
CA VAL A 190 4.22 -3.69 21.71
C VAL A 190 4.95 -4.17 22.97
N GLN A 191 6.28 -4.05 23.01
CA GLN A 191 7.06 -4.43 24.20
C GLN A 191 6.69 -3.57 25.41
N ASN A 192 6.61 -2.25 25.25
CA ASN A 192 6.21 -1.36 26.33
C ASN A 192 4.79 -1.67 26.81
N MET A 193 3.85 -1.95 25.89
CA MET A 193 2.50 -2.39 26.25
C MET A 193 2.47 -3.72 27.02
N LYS A 194 3.39 -4.64 26.74
CA LYS A 194 3.56 -5.87 27.52
C LYS A 194 4.13 -5.62 28.92
N ASP A 195 5.07 -4.70 29.02
CA ASP A 195 5.73 -4.35 30.28
C ASP A 195 4.75 -3.64 31.23
N GLU A 196 3.88 -2.80 30.69
CA GLU A 196 2.82 -2.09 31.42
C GLU A 196 1.53 -2.92 31.64
N GLY A 197 1.47 -4.15 31.10
CA GLY A 197 0.37 -5.09 31.30
C GLY A 197 -0.88 -4.84 30.44
N PHE A 198 -0.81 -3.95 29.45
CA PHE A 198 -1.88 -3.76 28.46
C PHE A 198 -2.01 -4.92 27.47
N VAL A 199 -0.96 -5.71 27.33
CA VAL A 199 -0.90 -6.93 26.52
C VAL A 199 -0.24 -8.03 27.35
N HIS A 200 -0.76 -9.26 27.30
CA HIS A 200 -0.11 -10.38 28.00
C HIS A 200 1.30 -10.62 27.45
N LYS A 201 2.28 -10.89 28.33
CA LYS A 201 3.68 -11.10 27.94
C LYS A 201 3.86 -12.23 26.92
N GLU A 202 3.05 -13.28 27.04
CA GLU A 202 3.03 -14.45 26.16
C GLU A 202 2.31 -14.22 24.81
N SER A 203 1.53 -13.15 24.69
CA SER A 203 0.80 -12.84 23.46
C SER A 203 1.76 -12.64 22.30
N GLN A 204 1.55 -13.37 21.22
CA GLN A 204 2.28 -13.25 19.97
C GLN A 204 1.59 -12.25 19.04
N ILE A 205 2.40 -11.48 18.32
CA ILE A 205 1.91 -10.62 17.24
C ILE A 205 1.38 -11.54 16.13
N ARG A 206 0.07 -11.45 15.86
CA ARG A 206 -0.59 -12.18 14.78
C ARG A 206 -0.39 -11.43 13.47
N ARG A 207 0.09 -12.12 12.45
CA ARG A 207 0.19 -11.62 11.07
C ARG A 207 -0.63 -12.53 10.17
N ILE A 208 -1.17 -12.01 9.09
CA ILE A 208 -1.90 -12.83 8.10
C ILE A 208 -0.86 -13.42 7.15
N ARG A 209 -0.61 -14.72 7.27
CA ARG A 209 0.42 -15.43 6.50
C ARG A 209 -0.19 -16.42 5.52
N PHE A 210 0.55 -16.72 4.45
CA PHE A 210 0.13 -17.67 3.43
C PHE A 210 -0.18 -19.06 4.02
N ASN A 211 0.64 -19.50 4.99
CA ASN A 211 0.49 -20.77 5.69
C ASN A 211 -0.57 -20.79 6.81
N ASP A 212 -1.26 -19.68 7.09
CA ASP A 212 -2.38 -19.67 8.05
C ASP A 212 -3.63 -20.36 7.49
N PHE A 213 -3.67 -20.62 6.18
CA PHE A 213 -4.82 -21.16 5.47
C PHE A 213 -4.50 -22.53 4.86
N SER A 214 -5.52 -23.40 4.78
CA SER A 214 -5.54 -24.45 3.75
C SER A 214 -5.72 -23.82 2.36
N ASN A 215 -5.43 -24.55 1.28
CA ASN A 215 -5.59 -24.01 -0.07
C ASN A 215 -7.05 -23.57 -0.31
N SER A 216 -8.03 -24.42 0.05
CA SER A 216 -9.46 -24.09 -0.03
C SER A 216 -9.86 -22.86 0.77
N ASN A 217 -9.40 -22.75 2.02
CA ASN A 217 -9.70 -21.58 2.85
C ASN A 217 -9.02 -20.32 2.32
N ARG A 218 -7.84 -20.44 1.68
CA ARG A 218 -7.13 -19.31 1.09
C ARG A 218 -7.88 -18.74 -0.10
N VAL A 219 -8.43 -19.59 -0.97
CA VAL A 219 -9.29 -19.16 -2.08
C VAL A 219 -10.51 -18.41 -1.53
N ALA A 220 -11.21 -19.01 -0.57
CA ALA A 220 -12.39 -18.40 0.05
C ALA A 220 -12.06 -17.06 0.74
N PHE A 221 -10.94 -17.00 1.47
CA PHE A 221 -10.47 -15.78 2.14
C PHE A 221 -10.17 -14.65 1.16
N LEU A 222 -9.38 -14.89 0.10
CA LEU A 222 -9.04 -13.87 -0.88
C LEU A 222 -10.28 -13.45 -1.70
N GLN A 223 -11.19 -14.38 -1.98
CA GLN A 223 -12.45 -14.08 -2.67
C GLN A 223 -13.36 -13.20 -1.82
N ASP A 224 -13.61 -13.58 -0.57
CA ASP A 224 -14.47 -12.81 0.33
C ASP A 224 -13.85 -11.45 0.66
N LEU A 225 -12.52 -11.40 0.87
CA LEU A 225 -11.81 -10.16 1.13
C LEU A 225 -11.88 -9.21 -0.07
N SER A 226 -11.84 -9.73 -1.29
CA SER A 226 -11.95 -8.88 -2.47
C SER A 226 -13.41 -8.49 -2.79
N GLN A 227 -14.39 -9.36 -2.56
CA GLN A 227 -15.76 -9.14 -3.05
C GLN A 227 -16.73 -8.59 -2.01
N LYS A 228 -16.63 -9.01 -0.74
CA LYS A 228 -17.65 -8.74 0.29
C LYS A 228 -17.37 -7.47 1.10
N GLN A 229 -17.08 -6.37 0.41
CA GLN A 229 -16.88 -5.05 1.04
C GLN A 229 -18.22 -4.31 1.18
N LEU A 230 -19.09 -4.79 2.09
CA LEU A 230 -20.48 -4.35 2.18
C LEU A 230 -20.70 -3.02 2.93
N ASN A 231 -19.74 -2.61 3.77
CA ASN A 231 -19.94 -1.51 4.72
C ASN A 231 -19.17 -0.22 4.35
N ASN A 232 -18.54 -0.21 3.19
CA ASN A 232 -17.65 0.87 2.77
C ASN A 232 -18.12 1.41 1.42
N PRO A 233 -17.82 2.68 1.09
CA PRO A 233 -18.07 3.24 -0.24
C PRO A 233 -17.06 2.71 -1.28
N LEU A 234 -16.88 1.39 -1.30
CA LEU A 234 -15.98 0.64 -2.18
C LEU A 234 -16.77 -0.55 -2.74
N TYR A 235 -17.29 -0.37 -3.94
CA TYR A 235 -18.20 -1.29 -4.60
C TYR A 235 -17.44 -2.19 -5.56
N PHE A 236 -17.44 -3.50 -5.31
CA PHE A 236 -16.80 -4.48 -6.19
C PHE A 236 -17.47 -4.47 -7.58
N LYS A 237 -16.64 -4.43 -8.63
CA LYS A 237 -17.06 -4.53 -10.03
C LYS A 237 -16.68 -5.87 -10.63
N ASP A 238 -15.39 -6.23 -10.56
CA ASP A 238 -14.86 -7.39 -11.27
C ASP A 238 -13.56 -7.91 -10.63
N THR A 239 -13.21 -9.16 -10.89
CA THR A 239 -11.89 -9.73 -10.65
C THR A 239 -11.12 -9.77 -11.97
N ARG A 240 -10.07 -8.96 -12.06
CA ARG A 240 -9.28 -8.74 -13.29
C ARG A 240 -8.12 -9.72 -13.43
N ASP A 241 -7.44 -10.00 -12.32
CA ASP A 241 -6.32 -10.95 -12.32
C ASP A 241 -6.45 -11.97 -11.18
N ILE A 242 -6.03 -13.21 -11.44
CA ILE A 242 -5.85 -14.25 -10.43
C ILE A 242 -4.51 -14.93 -10.66
N GLY A 243 -3.67 -14.94 -9.62
CA GLY A 243 -2.39 -15.63 -9.61
C GLY A 243 -2.44 -16.89 -8.75
N PHE A 244 -2.09 -18.02 -9.35
CA PHE A 244 -2.02 -19.31 -8.67
C PHE A 244 -0.92 -20.21 -9.24
N ARG A 245 -0.58 -21.26 -8.50
CA ARG A 245 0.23 -22.36 -9.00
C ARG A 245 -0.35 -23.70 -8.50
N PRO A 246 -0.09 -24.82 -9.20
CA PRO A 246 -0.42 -26.14 -8.66
C PRO A 246 0.29 -26.39 -7.33
N ASP A 247 -0.41 -26.98 -6.37
CA ASP A 247 0.23 -27.50 -5.15
C ASP A 247 1.09 -28.70 -5.52
N LYS A 248 2.37 -28.68 -5.13
CA LYS A 248 3.32 -29.76 -5.42
C LYS A 248 3.11 -31.00 -4.54
N LYS A 249 2.27 -30.91 -3.52
CA LYS A 249 2.06 -31.97 -2.52
C LYS A 249 0.90 -32.88 -2.85
N THR A 250 0.08 -32.53 -3.84
CA THR A 250 -1.14 -33.24 -4.20
C THR A 250 -1.14 -33.58 -5.68
N GLU A 251 -1.55 -34.80 -6.01
CA GLU A 251 -1.77 -35.19 -7.40
C GLU A 251 -2.96 -34.42 -7.96
N LEU A 252 -2.79 -33.81 -9.12
CA LEU A 252 -3.83 -33.01 -9.75
C LEU A 252 -4.92 -33.91 -10.37
N PRO A 253 -6.21 -33.54 -10.26
CA PRO A 253 -7.26 -34.28 -10.94
C PRO A 253 -7.08 -34.20 -12.47
N PRO A 254 -7.58 -35.19 -13.24
CA PRO A 254 -7.33 -35.32 -14.68
C PRO A 254 -7.61 -34.03 -15.47
N ASP A 255 -8.69 -33.32 -15.11
CA ASP A 255 -9.14 -32.08 -15.73
C ASP A 255 -8.10 -30.94 -15.67
N ILE A 256 -7.19 -30.96 -14.69
CA ILE A 256 -6.14 -29.94 -14.48
C ILE A 256 -4.72 -30.52 -14.43
N SER A 257 -4.56 -31.82 -14.67
CA SER A 257 -3.29 -32.54 -14.73
C SER A 257 -2.30 -31.94 -15.73
N TRP A 258 -2.78 -31.29 -16.79
CA TRP A 258 -1.94 -30.62 -17.79
C TRP A 258 -1.05 -29.52 -17.19
N MET A 259 -1.37 -29.01 -16.00
CA MET A 259 -0.57 -28.02 -15.30
C MET A 259 0.60 -28.62 -14.52
N GLU A 260 0.54 -29.91 -14.22
CA GLU A 260 1.56 -30.64 -13.47
C GLU A 260 2.90 -30.55 -14.20
N ASP A 261 3.95 -30.21 -13.46
CA ASP A 261 5.34 -29.98 -13.91
C ASP A 261 5.58 -28.91 -14.99
N LYS A 262 4.54 -28.47 -15.72
CA LYS A 262 4.63 -27.48 -16.79
C LYS A 262 4.43 -26.06 -16.29
N ILE A 263 3.60 -25.87 -15.26
CA ILE A 263 3.25 -24.55 -14.74
C ILE A 263 3.86 -24.35 -13.36
N LYS A 264 4.88 -23.47 -13.30
CA LYS A 264 5.46 -23.04 -12.02
C LYS A 264 4.63 -21.95 -11.36
N ASN A 265 4.14 -20.99 -12.13
CA ASN A 265 3.27 -19.90 -11.72
C ASN A 265 2.38 -19.51 -12.90
N MET A 266 1.11 -19.20 -12.64
CA MET A 266 0.16 -18.74 -13.64
C MET A 266 -0.55 -17.49 -13.14
N ILE A 267 -0.69 -16.50 -14.02
CA ILE A 267 -1.56 -15.33 -13.80
C ILE A 267 -2.59 -15.34 -14.93
N LEU A 268 -3.85 -15.58 -14.57
CA LEU A 268 -4.97 -15.37 -15.48
C LEU A 268 -5.35 -13.90 -15.41
N GLN A 269 -5.48 -13.25 -16.57
CA GLN A 269 -5.91 -11.87 -16.71
C GLN A 269 -7.13 -11.84 -17.62
N GLY A 270 -8.19 -11.14 -17.24
CA GLY A 270 -9.44 -11.13 -18.00
C GLY A 270 -10.55 -10.34 -17.33
N SER A 271 -11.78 -10.67 -17.70
CA SER A 271 -13.01 -10.18 -17.09
C SER A 271 -13.78 -11.33 -16.47
N ASP A 272 -14.50 -11.04 -15.39
CA ASP A 272 -15.33 -11.99 -14.65
C ASP A 272 -14.57 -13.23 -14.17
N LEU A 273 -13.28 -13.10 -13.85
CA LEU A 273 -12.45 -14.25 -13.47
C LEU A 273 -12.96 -14.97 -12.21
N HIS A 274 -13.71 -14.27 -11.36
CA HIS A 274 -14.38 -14.84 -10.20
C HIS A 274 -15.46 -15.88 -10.54
N THR A 275 -15.91 -15.92 -11.80
CA THR A 275 -16.88 -16.92 -12.31
C THR A 275 -16.20 -18.17 -12.88
N THR A 276 -14.89 -18.13 -13.11
CA THR A 276 -14.12 -19.24 -13.68
C THR A 276 -14.08 -20.43 -12.74
N PHE A 277 -13.91 -21.63 -13.30
CA PHE A 277 -13.89 -22.87 -12.53
C PHE A 277 -12.79 -22.89 -11.46
N PHE A 278 -11.66 -22.20 -11.67
CA PHE A 278 -10.59 -22.08 -10.67
C PHE A 278 -11.04 -21.40 -9.36
N VAL A 279 -12.03 -20.51 -9.42
CA VAL A 279 -12.56 -19.77 -8.26
C VAL A 279 -13.90 -20.32 -7.81
N LYS A 280 -14.78 -20.66 -8.74
CA LYS A 280 -16.14 -21.07 -8.44
C LYS A 280 -16.24 -22.53 -7.97
N ASP A 281 -15.48 -23.43 -8.58
CA ASP A 281 -15.56 -24.86 -8.28
C ASP A 281 -14.63 -25.25 -7.12
N LYS A 282 -15.22 -25.43 -5.94
CA LYS A 282 -14.53 -25.83 -4.71
C LYS A 282 -13.70 -27.11 -4.85
N LYS A 283 -14.06 -28.00 -5.79
CA LYS A 283 -13.33 -29.23 -6.06
C LYS A 283 -11.87 -29.00 -6.48
N TYR A 284 -11.53 -27.84 -7.02
CA TYR A 284 -10.16 -27.54 -7.44
C TYR A 284 -9.35 -26.77 -6.41
N HIS A 285 -9.99 -26.18 -5.41
CA HIS A 285 -9.31 -25.24 -4.52
C HIS A 285 -8.24 -25.89 -3.65
N GLU A 286 -8.39 -27.18 -3.34
CA GLU A 286 -7.40 -27.92 -2.55
C GLU A 286 -6.08 -28.13 -3.31
N TYR A 287 -6.12 -28.12 -4.64
CA TYR A 287 -4.98 -28.38 -5.51
C TYR A 287 -4.25 -27.11 -5.98
N LEU A 288 -4.74 -25.93 -5.59
CA LEU A 288 -4.28 -24.65 -6.11
C LEU A 288 -3.78 -23.74 -5.00
N GLU A 289 -2.51 -23.37 -5.09
CA GLU A 289 -1.89 -22.36 -4.24
C GLU A 289 -2.17 -20.96 -4.81
N VAL A 290 -3.39 -20.45 -4.59
CA VAL A 290 -3.78 -19.07 -4.98
C VAL A 290 -3.04 -18.06 -4.12
N TYR A 291 -2.26 -17.18 -4.75
CA TYR A 291 -1.39 -16.24 -4.05
C TYR A 291 -1.66 -14.77 -4.39
N ARG A 292 -2.47 -14.49 -5.42
CA ARG A 292 -2.79 -13.12 -5.85
C ARG A 292 -4.22 -13.04 -6.38
N ILE A 293 -4.95 -11.99 -5.99
CA ILE A 293 -6.19 -11.54 -6.64
C ILE A 293 -6.07 -10.03 -6.90
N GLU A 294 -6.42 -9.59 -8.10
CA GLU A 294 -6.65 -8.19 -8.42
C GLU A 294 -8.13 -7.96 -8.70
N ALA A 295 -8.74 -7.07 -7.93
CA ALA A 295 -10.14 -6.71 -8.06
C ALA A 295 -10.29 -5.23 -8.44
N GLU A 296 -11.29 -4.97 -9.26
CA GLU A 296 -11.70 -3.64 -9.68
C GLU A 296 -12.92 -3.20 -8.87
N TYR A 297 -12.91 -1.95 -8.47
CA TYR A 297 -13.95 -1.34 -7.64
C TYR A 297 -14.32 0.03 -8.17
N SER A 298 -15.56 0.43 -7.94
CA SER A 298 -15.93 1.84 -7.88
C SER A 298 -15.87 2.34 -6.46
N PHE A 299 -15.49 3.59 -6.27
CA PHE A 299 -15.56 4.27 -4.99
C PHE A 299 -16.26 5.61 -5.13
N ASP A 300 -16.97 6.00 -4.08
CA ASP A 300 -17.68 7.28 -4.02
C ASP A 300 -17.53 7.88 -2.63
N GLN A 301 -16.66 8.87 -2.50
CA GLN A 301 -16.41 9.59 -1.25
C GLN A 301 -16.76 11.06 -1.46
N ASN A 302 -17.17 11.75 -0.39
CA ASN A 302 -17.67 13.14 -0.43
C ASN A 302 -16.80 14.12 -1.24
N GLU A 303 -15.51 13.86 -1.38
CA GLU A 303 -14.54 14.75 -2.03
C GLU A 303 -13.94 14.17 -3.33
N CYS A 304 -14.20 12.88 -3.62
CA CYS A 304 -13.74 12.22 -4.84
C CYS A 304 -14.50 10.92 -5.14
N SER A 305 -14.73 10.67 -6.43
CA SER A 305 -15.34 9.44 -6.94
C SER A 305 -14.56 8.89 -8.13
N GLY A 306 -14.72 7.59 -8.40
CA GLY A 306 -14.13 6.96 -9.57
C GLY A 306 -13.95 5.47 -9.44
N ASP A 307 -12.95 4.94 -10.15
CA ASP A 307 -12.64 3.52 -10.20
C ASP A 307 -11.22 3.25 -9.73
N CYS A 308 -11.01 2.14 -9.04
CA CYS A 308 -9.68 1.72 -8.60
C CYS A 308 -9.50 0.21 -8.76
N ARG A 309 -8.24 -0.21 -8.85
CA ARG A 309 -7.84 -1.62 -8.81
C ARG A 309 -7.01 -1.86 -7.57
N ILE A 310 -7.38 -2.87 -6.79
CA ILE A 310 -6.69 -3.25 -5.57
C ILE A 310 -6.15 -4.67 -5.73
N VAL A 311 -4.87 -4.85 -5.39
CA VAL A 311 -4.17 -6.13 -5.44
C VAL A 311 -4.01 -6.66 -4.03
N PHE A 312 -4.43 -7.90 -3.83
CA PHE A 312 -4.23 -8.70 -2.64
C PHE A 312 -3.23 -9.80 -2.99
N GLU A 313 -2.04 -9.79 -2.41
CA GLU A 313 -0.99 -10.74 -2.80
C GLU A 313 -0.07 -11.18 -1.64
N PHE A 314 0.39 -12.42 -1.71
CA PHE A 314 1.48 -12.95 -0.90
C PHE A 314 2.80 -12.87 -1.69
N SER A 315 3.31 -11.66 -1.91
CA SER A 315 4.44 -11.41 -2.84
C SER A 315 5.72 -12.22 -2.54
N GLU A 316 6.06 -12.44 -1.26
CA GLU A 316 7.24 -13.23 -0.87
C GLU A 316 7.07 -14.74 -1.13
N PHE A 317 5.84 -15.23 -1.26
CA PHE A 317 5.58 -16.63 -1.58
C PHE A 317 6.10 -16.97 -2.98
N ILE A 318 5.87 -16.10 -3.96
CA ILE A 318 6.30 -16.35 -5.35
C ILE A 318 7.75 -15.94 -5.58
N SER A 319 8.16 -14.80 -5.03
CA SER A 319 9.51 -14.27 -5.27
C SER A 319 10.61 -15.01 -4.52
N ARG A 320 10.29 -15.67 -3.39
CA ARG A 320 11.27 -16.29 -2.48
C ARG A 320 10.89 -17.70 -2.01
N ASP A 321 9.80 -18.27 -2.52
CA ASP A 321 9.25 -19.57 -2.11
C ASP A 321 9.00 -19.66 -0.58
N LYS A 322 8.60 -18.54 0.03
CA LYS A 322 8.36 -18.44 1.47
C LYS A 322 6.91 -18.75 1.83
N ASN A 323 6.69 -19.88 2.50
CA ASN A 323 5.37 -20.28 2.99
C ASN A 323 4.83 -19.37 4.11
N ASP A 324 5.69 -18.63 4.81
CA ASP A 324 5.31 -17.66 5.85
C ASP A 324 5.09 -16.24 5.32
N ALA A 325 5.04 -16.08 3.98
CA ALA A 325 4.82 -14.80 3.32
C ALA A 325 3.58 -14.09 3.87
N GLU A 326 3.71 -12.79 4.12
CA GLU A 326 2.62 -11.96 4.65
C GLU A 326 1.73 -11.43 3.53
N LEU A 327 0.45 -11.28 3.84
CA LEU A 327 -0.51 -10.63 2.95
C LEU A 327 -0.13 -9.16 2.76
N LEU A 328 -0.04 -8.75 1.51
CA LEU A 328 0.18 -7.39 1.09
C LEU A 328 -1.04 -6.90 0.31
N ILE A 329 -1.53 -5.71 0.68
CA ILE A 329 -2.62 -5.04 -0.06
C ILE A 329 -2.08 -3.71 -0.57
N LYS A 330 -2.32 -3.43 -1.85
CA LYS A 330 -1.91 -2.18 -2.51
C LYS A 330 -2.94 -1.75 -3.54
N VAL A 331 -3.05 -0.44 -3.77
CA VAL A 331 -3.85 0.10 -4.88
C VAL A 331 -2.99 0.08 -6.15
N ALA A 332 -3.32 -0.76 -7.12
CA ALA A 332 -2.59 -0.87 -8.39
C ALA A 332 -2.82 0.35 -9.29
N SER A 333 -4.07 0.81 -9.38
CA SER A 333 -4.44 1.98 -10.18
C SER A 333 -5.65 2.68 -9.59
N ILE A 334 -5.77 3.97 -9.87
CA ILE A 334 -6.93 4.78 -9.49
C ILE A 334 -7.22 5.78 -10.63
N ASN A 335 -8.49 5.82 -11.03
CA ASN A 335 -9.02 6.67 -12.08
C ASN A 335 -10.14 7.50 -11.46
N PHE A 336 -9.96 8.82 -11.41
CA PHE A 336 -10.97 9.71 -10.85
C PHE A 336 -11.97 10.13 -11.93
N VAL A 337 -13.25 10.08 -11.58
CA VAL A 337 -14.33 10.71 -12.36
C VAL A 337 -14.52 12.13 -11.85
N GLU A 338 -14.65 12.31 -10.54
CA GLU A 338 -14.69 13.61 -9.87
C GLU A 338 -13.65 13.64 -8.75
N LYS A 339 -12.93 14.76 -8.61
CA LYS A 339 -11.91 14.93 -7.59
C LYS A 339 -11.76 16.41 -7.24
N THR A 340 -11.91 16.77 -5.97
CA THR A 340 -11.53 18.10 -5.50
C THR A 340 -10.02 18.29 -5.63
N SER A 341 -9.59 19.42 -6.20
CA SER A 341 -8.17 19.71 -6.50
C SER A 341 -7.25 19.68 -5.28
N SER A 342 -7.78 19.86 -4.08
CA SER A 342 -7.02 19.91 -2.82
C SER A 342 -6.55 18.55 -2.32
N ILE A 343 -7.07 17.42 -2.83
CA ILE A 343 -6.80 16.10 -2.24
C ILE A 343 -5.75 15.36 -3.05
N SER A 344 -4.67 14.97 -2.39
CA SER A 344 -3.64 14.14 -3.05
C SER A 344 -4.15 12.73 -3.32
N THR A 345 -3.71 12.14 -4.44
CA THR A 345 -4.08 10.76 -4.80
C THR A 345 -3.64 9.74 -3.75
N ASN A 346 -2.52 9.97 -3.06
CA ASN A 346 -2.02 9.06 -2.02
C ASN A 346 -2.92 9.02 -0.78
N ILE A 347 -3.50 10.17 -0.39
CA ILE A 347 -4.48 10.21 0.70
C ILE A 347 -5.70 9.36 0.35
N VAL A 348 -6.17 9.42 -0.91
CA VAL A 348 -7.28 8.58 -1.36
C VAL A 348 -6.90 7.10 -1.30
N LYS A 349 -5.72 6.71 -1.80
CA LYS A 349 -5.23 5.33 -1.70
C LYS A 349 -5.19 4.83 -0.26
N GLU A 350 -4.68 5.62 0.68
CA GLU A 350 -4.66 5.28 2.10
C GLU A 350 -6.07 5.09 2.68
N ARG A 351 -7.02 5.98 2.34
CA ARG A 351 -8.43 5.87 2.75
C ARG A 351 -9.09 4.61 2.21
N LEU A 352 -8.83 4.24 0.95
CA LEU A 352 -9.37 3.01 0.36
C LEU A 352 -8.81 1.76 1.05
N LEU A 353 -7.52 1.75 1.38
CA LEU A 353 -6.89 0.63 2.07
C LEU A 353 -7.38 0.50 3.52
N SER A 354 -7.56 1.61 4.25
CA SER A 354 -8.03 1.58 5.64
C SER A 354 -9.46 1.02 5.78
N GLN A 355 -10.30 1.19 4.77
CA GLN A 355 -11.65 0.61 4.71
C GLN A 355 -11.63 -0.92 4.72
N LEU A 356 -10.62 -1.53 4.08
CA LEU A 356 -10.48 -2.99 3.97
C LEU A 356 -10.00 -3.65 5.28
N GLU A 357 -9.35 -2.89 6.17
CA GLU A 357 -8.71 -3.43 7.38
C GLU A 357 -9.68 -4.16 8.32
N SER A 358 -10.88 -3.61 8.50
CA SER A 358 -11.87 -4.19 9.41
C SER A 358 -12.43 -5.53 8.91
N ALA A 359 -12.64 -5.66 7.59
CA ALA A 359 -13.08 -6.90 6.95
C ALA A 359 -11.96 -7.95 6.95
N LYS A 360 -10.73 -7.51 6.68
CA LYS A 360 -9.54 -8.35 6.61
C LYS A 360 -9.32 -9.19 7.87
N LEU A 361 -9.40 -8.58 9.04
CA LEU A 361 -9.16 -9.28 10.30
C LEU A 361 -10.28 -10.26 10.65
N LYS A 362 -11.54 -9.88 10.40
CA LYS A 362 -12.70 -10.76 10.62
C LYS A 362 -12.62 -12.01 9.75
N LEU A 363 -12.30 -11.83 8.47
CA LEU A 363 -12.17 -12.94 7.52
C LEU A 363 -10.95 -13.83 7.82
N HIS A 364 -9.86 -13.27 8.36
CA HIS A 364 -8.71 -14.07 8.79
C HIS A 364 -9.09 -15.04 9.90
N GLU A 365 -9.75 -14.56 10.96
CA GLU A 365 -10.19 -15.43 12.06
C GLU A 365 -11.23 -16.47 11.60
N GLN A 366 -12.05 -16.15 10.58
CA GLN A 366 -13.03 -17.09 10.01
C GLN A 366 -12.39 -18.22 9.19
N TYR A 367 -11.38 -17.91 8.38
CA TYR A 367 -10.83 -18.85 7.39
C TYR A 367 -9.49 -19.47 7.81
N ARG A 368 -8.90 -19.03 8.92
CA ARG A 368 -7.68 -19.63 9.46
C ARG A 368 -7.90 -21.12 9.78
N LYS A 369 -6.86 -21.92 9.52
CA LYS A 369 -6.86 -23.36 9.79
C LYS A 369 -6.61 -23.71 11.25
#